data_AF-A0A9D4W990-F1
#
_entry.id   AF-A0A9D4W990-F1
#
_cell.length_a   1.000
_cell.length_b   1.000
_cell.length_c   1.000
_cell.angle_alpha   90.00
_cell.angle_beta   90.00
_cell.angle_gamma   90.00
#
_symmetry.space_group_name_H-M   'P 1'
#
loop_
_entity.id
_entity.type
_entity.pdbx_description
1 polymer ?
#
loop_
_entity_poly.entity_id
_entity_poly.type
_entity_poly.pdbx_seq_one_letter_code
_entity_poly.pdbx_strand_id
1 'polypeptide(L)'
;MTDASGIVQFMNALAEIFREKSEPSILPVWCRELLNARDPPRVACIRREFEQAPDNKGTLISLNNMAQHTFFFGPIEVATIRSLLPPNELQQYSKFEIITSFLWRCRTTTLQQNPDEEVRMMSIVDARSKSVNLQLPYGYYGNIVGNPVAVTTVRKLIENPLEYVLNLVKKSKANVTKEYMHSLADLMVIKGRPHFTTTGLVFVSDLTHAGFRDVDFGWGKVVYDGPASDTSLPGISSFYIPFKNAKGEKGLVIPLILPAKAMERLIKDLNIVFKGNNNQPTKGNPMLGTIKSSM
;
A
#
# COMPACT_ATOMS: atom_id res chain seq x y z
N MET A 1 -12.10 -16.06 8.89
CA MET A 1 -11.46 -15.19 7.88
C MET A 1 -10.14 -14.65 8.42
N THR A 2 -9.17 -14.40 7.54
CA THR A 2 -7.79 -14.02 7.88
C THR A 2 -7.27 -12.86 7.03
N ASP A 3 -6.19 -12.22 7.45
CA ASP A 3 -5.42 -11.23 6.68
C ASP A 3 -4.28 -11.93 5.92
N ALA A 4 -3.48 -11.17 5.15
CA ALA A 4 -2.38 -11.72 4.36
C ALA A 4 -1.39 -12.54 5.22
N SER A 5 -1.06 -12.07 6.42
CA SER A 5 -0.14 -12.75 7.34
C SER A 5 -0.68 -14.14 7.74
N GLY A 6 -1.97 -14.27 8.03
CA GLY A 6 -2.55 -15.59 8.33
C GLY A 6 -2.76 -16.49 7.10
N ILE A 7 -2.95 -15.93 5.90
CA ILE A 7 -2.89 -16.72 4.64
C ILE A 7 -1.50 -17.32 4.47
N VAL A 8 -0.44 -16.52 4.66
CA VAL A 8 0.94 -17.01 4.54
C VAL A 8 1.27 -18.05 5.61
N GLN A 9 0.78 -17.89 6.84
CA GLN A 9 0.91 -18.92 7.88
C GLN A 9 0.28 -20.25 7.43
N PHE A 10 -0.92 -20.20 6.84
CA PHE A 10 -1.57 -21.39 6.30
C PHE A 10 -0.79 -22.01 5.13
N MET A 11 -0.30 -21.20 4.20
CA MET A 11 0.50 -21.69 3.07
C MET A 11 1.80 -22.36 3.53
N ASN A 12 2.48 -21.80 4.53
CA ASN A 12 3.67 -22.42 5.12
C ASN A 12 3.34 -23.76 5.79
N ALA A 13 2.25 -23.83 6.56
CA ALA A 13 1.80 -25.08 7.16
C ALA A 13 1.53 -26.17 6.12
N LEU A 14 0.87 -25.82 5.01
CA LEU A 14 0.69 -26.75 3.89
C LEU A 14 2.02 -27.16 3.27
N ALA A 15 2.88 -26.19 2.95
CA ALA A 15 4.18 -26.43 2.33
C ALA A 15 5.06 -27.40 3.16
N GLU A 16 4.97 -27.32 4.49
CA GLU A 16 5.63 -28.25 5.40
C GLU A 16 5.09 -29.68 5.31
N ILE A 17 3.76 -29.83 5.24
CA ILE A 17 3.10 -31.14 5.08
C ILE A 17 3.46 -31.75 3.72
N PHE A 18 3.47 -30.96 2.64
CA PHE A 18 3.92 -31.40 1.32
C PHE A 18 5.38 -31.86 1.29
N ARG A 19 6.19 -31.40 2.25
CA ARG A 19 7.58 -31.78 2.46
C ARG A 19 7.74 -32.83 3.56
N GLU A 20 6.70 -33.62 3.79
CA GLU A 20 6.69 -34.79 4.67
C GLU A 20 6.92 -34.47 6.16
N LYS A 21 6.69 -33.22 6.59
CA LYS A 21 6.58 -32.95 8.04
C LYS A 21 5.28 -33.52 8.57
N SER A 22 5.34 -34.16 9.74
CA SER A 22 4.17 -34.73 10.42
C SER A 22 3.20 -33.67 10.94
N GLU A 23 3.69 -32.47 11.23
CA GLU A 23 2.88 -31.34 11.70
C GLU A 23 3.49 -29.99 11.28
N PRO A 24 2.67 -28.92 11.19
CA PRO A 24 3.17 -27.57 11.00
C PRO A 24 4.04 -27.10 12.16
N SER A 25 5.13 -26.40 11.87
CA SER A 25 6.01 -25.80 12.89
C SER A 25 5.31 -24.71 13.71
N ILE A 26 4.20 -24.16 13.20
CA ILE A 26 3.38 -23.16 13.87
C ILE A 26 1.93 -23.63 13.87
N LEU A 27 1.46 -24.07 15.02
CA LEU A 27 0.06 -24.46 15.19
C LEU A 27 -0.85 -23.22 15.14
N PRO A 28 -1.99 -23.27 14.41
CA PRO A 28 -2.92 -22.16 14.34
C PRO A 28 -3.62 -21.94 15.68
N VAL A 29 -3.70 -20.69 16.13
CA VAL A 29 -4.37 -20.28 17.37
C VAL A 29 -5.57 -19.38 17.05
N TRP A 30 -6.75 -19.74 17.57
CA TRP A 30 -7.99 -19.00 17.32
C TRP A 30 -8.02 -17.64 18.03
N CYS A 31 -7.99 -17.65 19.37
CA CYS A 31 -7.98 -16.53 20.33
C CYS A 31 -8.50 -15.16 19.83
N ARG A 32 -9.68 -15.11 19.19
CA ARG A 32 -10.26 -13.87 18.63
C ARG A 32 -10.74 -12.92 19.72
N GLU A 33 -11.11 -13.46 20.86
CA GLU A 33 -11.54 -12.75 22.05
C GLU A 33 -10.50 -11.76 22.58
N LEU A 34 -9.21 -11.96 22.29
CA LEU A 34 -8.14 -11.02 22.62
C LEU A 34 -8.27 -9.66 21.92
N LEU A 35 -9.07 -9.60 20.84
CA LEU A 35 -9.34 -8.39 20.07
C LEU A 35 -10.79 -7.92 20.20
N ASN A 36 -11.54 -8.40 21.19
CA ASN A 36 -12.89 -7.92 21.46
C ASN A 36 -12.88 -6.42 21.80
N ALA A 37 -14.01 -5.77 21.52
CA ALA A 37 -14.28 -4.44 22.05
C ALA A 37 -14.24 -4.45 23.58
N ARG A 38 -13.93 -3.29 24.15
CA ARG A 38 -13.99 -3.05 25.59
C ARG A 38 -15.44 -3.03 26.06
N ASP A 39 -15.62 -3.24 27.36
CA ASP A 39 -16.91 -3.11 28.03
C ASP A 39 -16.83 -2.05 29.14
N PRO A 40 -17.46 -0.87 28.99
CA PRO A 40 -18.25 -0.45 27.82
C PRO A 40 -17.35 -0.06 26.62
N PRO A 41 -17.85 -0.15 25.38
CA PRO A 41 -17.09 0.26 24.19
C PRO A 41 -16.90 1.78 24.18
N ARG A 42 -15.67 2.25 23.90
CA ARG A 42 -15.31 3.67 23.89
C ARG A 42 -14.47 4.05 22.67
N VAL A 43 -15.04 4.84 21.76
CA VAL A 43 -14.27 5.42 20.65
C VAL A 43 -13.36 6.53 21.18
N ALA A 44 -12.06 6.30 21.19
CA ALA A 44 -11.06 7.20 21.76
C ALA A 44 -10.19 7.91 20.71
N CYS A 45 -10.23 7.47 19.44
CA CYS A 45 -9.46 8.05 18.35
C CYS A 45 -10.36 8.67 17.28
N ILE A 46 -9.91 9.76 16.66
CA ILE A 46 -10.54 10.32 15.45
C ILE A 46 -10.44 9.28 14.33
N ARG A 47 -11.56 8.99 13.65
CA ARG A 47 -11.66 7.93 12.64
C ARG A 47 -11.87 8.50 11.24
N ARG A 48 -10.80 9.08 10.70
CA ARG A 48 -10.81 9.76 9.38
C ARG A 48 -11.21 8.83 8.23
N GLU A 49 -10.98 7.54 8.38
CA GLU A 49 -11.37 6.52 7.41
C GLU A 49 -12.89 6.36 7.24
N PHE A 50 -13.67 6.77 8.24
CA PHE A 50 -15.14 6.68 8.25
C PHE A 50 -15.84 8.06 8.31
N GLU A 51 -15.09 9.15 8.22
CA GLU A 51 -15.65 10.50 8.13
C GLU A 51 -16.37 10.66 6.81
N GLN A 52 -17.69 10.83 6.85
CA GLN A 52 -18.48 11.11 5.64
C GLN A 52 -17.97 12.41 5.02
N ALA A 53 -17.43 12.32 3.81
CA ALA A 53 -17.14 13.51 3.02
C ALA A 53 -18.49 14.19 2.68
N PRO A 54 -18.57 15.54 2.69
CA PRO A 54 -19.72 16.22 2.13
C PRO A 54 -19.95 15.72 0.69
N ASP A 55 -21.22 15.62 0.30
CA ASP A 55 -21.73 14.96 -0.90
C ASP A 55 -21.13 15.57 -2.19
N ASN A 56 -19.87 15.23 -2.49
CA ASN A 56 -19.15 15.67 -3.67
C ASN A 56 -19.57 14.80 -4.84
N LYS A 57 -20.76 15.10 -5.38
CA LYS A 57 -21.35 14.46 -6.58
C LYS A 57 -20.46 14.57 -7.84
N GLY A 58 -19.30 15.24 -7.79
CA GLY A 58 -18.39 15.48 -8.92
C GLY A 58 -17.08 14.70 -8.92
N THR A 59 -16.72 13.94 -7.86
CA THR A 59 -15.34 13.43 -7.70
C THR A 59 -15.19 11.92 -7.89
N LEU A 60 -16.24 11.22 -8.32
CA LEU A 60 -16.10 9.84 -8.79
C LEU A 60 -15.33 9.87 -10.11
N ILE A 61 -14.10 9.32 -10.11
CA ILE A 61 -13.35 9.08 -11.34
C ILE A 61 -14.26 8.28 -12.26
N SER A 62 -14.63 8.88 -13.40
CA SER A 62 -15.42 8.17 -14.42
C SER A 62 -14.68 6.89 -14.78
N LEU A 63 -15.33 5.74 -14.60
CA LEU A 63 -14.77 4.42 -14.94
C LEU A 63 -14.65 4.20 -16.45
N ASN A 64 -15.09 5.17 -17.25
CA ASN A 64 -14.98 5.12 -18.71
C ASN A 64 -13.53 5.40 -19.14
N ASN A 65 -13.01 4.57 -20.04
CA ASN A 65 -11.68 4.73 -20.64
C ASN A 65 -10.53 4.72 -19.61
N MET A 66 -10.55 3.72 -18.71
CA MET A 66 -9.49 3.48 -17.75
C MET A 66 -8.33 2.73 -18.43
N ALA A 67 -7.11 3.18 -18.17
CA ALA A 67 -5.88 2.52 -18.59
C ALA A 67 -5.16 1.95 -17.37
N GLN A 68 -4.80 0.67 -17.46
CA GLN A 68 -3.90 0.03 -16.50
C GLN A 68 -2.46 0.13 -17.02
N HIS A 69 -1.55 0.50 -16.13
CA HIS A 69 -0.12 0.46 -16.41
C HIS A 69 0.64 0.00 -15.17
N THR A 70 1.71 -0.75 -15.41
CA THR A 70 2.53 -1.33 -14.37
C THR A 70 3.87 -0.63 -14.32
N PHE A 71 4.23 -0.09 -13.15
CA PHE A 71 5.47 0.64 -12.94
C PHE A 71 6.46 -0.18 -12.12
N PHE A 72 7.72 -0.18 -12.53
CA PHE A 72 8.81 -0.81 -11.77
C PHE A 72 9.58 0.26 -11.00
N PHE A 73 9.80 0.01 -9.70
CA PHE A 73 10.60 0.84 -8.82
C PHE A 73 11.76 0.02 -8.25
N GLY A 74 12.92 0.13 -8.89
CA GLY A 74 14.18 -0.47 -8.47
C GLY A 74 14.98 0.45 -7.54
N PRO A 75 16.23 0.06 -7.21
CA PRO A 75 17.13 0.88 -6.41
C PRO A 75 17.38 2.26 -7.03
N ILE A 76 17.48 2.35 -8.37
CA ILE A 76 17.75 3.60 -9.09
C ILE A 76 16.57 4.57 -8.98
N GLU A 77 15.34 4.10 -9.21
CA GLU A 77 14.14 4.94 -9.09
C GLU A 77 13.96 5.42 -7.66
N VAL A 78 14.15 4.54 -6.66
CA VAL A 78 14.06 4.92 -5.25
C VAL A 78 15.14 5.93 -4.88
N ALA A 79 16.37 5.77 -5.36
CA ALA A 79 17.46 6.73 -5.14
C ALA A 79 17.16 8.08 -5.81
N THR A 80 16.55 8.07 -7.00
CA THR A 80 16.14 9.28 -7.70
C THR A 80 15.06 10.04 -6.92
N ILE A 81 14.03 9.36 -6.42
CA ILE A 81 13.00 10.01 -5.58
C ILE A 81 13.65 10.57 -4.30
N ARG A 82 14.57 9.81 -3.68
CA ARG A 82 15.31 10.26 -2.50
C ARG A 82 16.12 11.54 -2.78
N SER A 83 16.69 11.69 -3.97
CA SER A 83 17.44 12.89 -4.37
C SER A 83 16.58 14.16 -4.45
N LEU A 84 15.24 14.03 -4.50
CA LEU A 84 14.32 15.15 -4.44
C LEU A 84 14.13 15.70 -3.01
N LEU A 85 14.71 15.04 -2.00
CA LEU A 85 14.63 15.42 -0.60
C LEU A 85 15.90 16.17 -0.15
N PRO A 86 15.79 17.05 0.87
CA PRO A 86 16.96 17.66 1.48
C PRO A 86 17.98 16.60 1.97
N PRO A 87 19.29 16.83 1.85
CA PRO A 87 20.33 15.84 2.18
C PRO A 87 20.25 15.27 3.61
N ASN A 88 19.77 16.06 4.56
CA ASN A 88 19.74 15.71 5.99
C ASN A 88 18.60 14.74 6.37
N GLU A 89 17.75 14.36 5.41
CA GLU A 89 16.52 13.61 5.69
C GLU A 89 16.43 12.25 5.02
N LEU A 90 17.48 11.88 4.26
CA LEU A 90 17.49 10.66 3.46
C LEU A 90 17.23 9.40 4.29
N GLN A 91 17.69 9.31 5.54
CA GLN A 91 17.51 8.09 6.34
C GLN A 91 16.21 8.07 7.16
N GLN A 92 15.41 9.13 7.13
CA GLN A 92 14.25 9.27 8.03
C GLN A 92 12.98 8.55 7.54
N TYR A 93 12.96 8.13 6.28
CA TYR A 93 11.78 7.58 5.61
C TYR A 93 12.04 6.18 5.04
N SER A 94 11.07 5.30 5.27
CA SER A 94 11.04 3.96 4.69
C SER A 94 10.82 4.01 3.18
N LYS A 95 11.17 2.92 2.49
CA LYS A 95 10.90 2.77 1.05
C LYS A 95 9.41 2.94 0.73
N PHE A 96 8.54 2.37 1.58
CA PHE A 96 7.09 2.52 1.48
C PHE A 96 6.68 4.00 1.50
N GLU A 97 7.11 4.76 2.50
CA GLU A 97 6.76 6.19 2.61
C GLU A 97 7.20 6.98 1.38
N ILE A 98 8.41 6.73 0.89
CA ILE A 98 8.98 7.42 -0.27
C ILE A 98 8.17 7.19 -1.53
N ILE A 99 7.91 5.93 -1.86
CA ILE A 99 7.19 5.58 -3.07
C ILE A 99 5.73 6.02 -2.96
N THR A 100 5.09 5.81 -1.82
CA THR A 100 3.68 6.19 -1.59
C THR A 100 3.48 7.70 -1.69
N SER A 101 4.32 8.50 -1.03
CA SER A 101 4.19 9.96 -1.08
C SER A 101 4.45 10.52 -2.48
N PHE A 102 5.45 9.98 -3.18
CA PHE A 102 5.76 10.39 -4.54
C PHE A 102 4.63 10.04 -5.52
N LEU A 103 4.17 8.78 -5.51
CA LEU A 103 3.07 8.34 -6.37
C LEU A 103 1.75 9.03 -6.04
N TRP A 104 1.46 9.29 -4.76
CA TRP A 104 0.25 10.01 -4.36
C TRP A 104 0.24 11.43 -4.92
N ARG A 105 1.37 12.14 -4.84
CA ARG A 105 1.54 13.47 -5.46
C ARG A 105 1.39 13.40 -6.98
N CYS A 106 2.15 12.53 -7.66
CA CYS A 106 2.10 12.38 -9.12
C CYS A 106 0.68 12.04 -9.62
N ARG A 107 0.03 11.06 -8.99
CA ARG A 107 -1.36 10.68 -9.32
C ARG A 107 -2.28 11.90 -9.22
N THR A 108 -2.23 12.60 -8.10
CA THR A 108 -3.11 13.76 -7.84
C THR A 108 -2.86 14.89 -8.85
N THR A 109 -1.60 15.19 -9.17
CA THR A 109 -1.23 16.15 -10.22
C THR A 109 -1.83 15.77 -11.58
N THR A 110 -1.73 14.50 -11.97
CA THR A 110 -2.19 14.04 -13.30
C THR A 110 -3.71 14.00 -13.44
N LEU A 111 -4.44 13.90 -12.33
CA LEU A 111 -5.90 13.91 -12.32
C LEU A 111 -6.51 15.31 -12.46
N GLN A 112 -5.75 16.38 -12.21
CA GLN A 112 -6.18 17.78 -12.41
C GLN A 112 -7.51 18.11 -11.71
N GLN A 113 -7.67 17.61 -10.49
CA GLN A 113 -8.84 17.86 -9.66
C GLN A 113 -8.88 19.30 -9.15
N ASN A 114 -10.02 19.70 -8.58
CA ASN A 114 -10.16 21.02 -7.97
C ASN A 114 -9.11 21.19 -6.84
N PRO A 115 -8.32 22.28 -6.83
CA PRO A 115 -7.28 22.51 -5.81
C PRO A 115 -7.77 22.45 -4.36
N ASP A 116 -9.04 22.78 -4.10
CA ASP A 116 -9.62 22.81 -2.77
C ASP A 116 -10.28 21.47 -2.36
N GLU A 117 -10.34 20.48 -3.26
CA GLU A 117 -10.83 19.13 -2.92
C GLU A 117 -9.88 18.40 -1.96
N GLU A 118 -10.47 17.63 -1.04
CA GLU A 118 -9.73 16.71 -0.20
C GLU A 118 -9.28 15.47 -0.98
N VAL A 119 -8.05 15.06 -0.72
CA VAL A 119 -7.47 13.80 -1.19
C VAL A 119 -6.98 12.99 0.00
N ARG A 120 -7.09 11.67 -0.13
CA ARG A 120 -6.88 10.73 0.98
C ARG A 120 -5.90 9.64 0.56
N MET A 121 -4.97 9.30 1.43
CA MET A 121 -4.12 8.12 1.29
C MET A 121 -4.40 7.20 2.46
N MET A 122 -4.86 5.98 2.18
CA MET A 122 -5.06 4.92 3.15
C MET A 122 -4.03 3.83 2.91
N SER A 123 -3.45 3.31 3.99
CA SER A 123 -2.53 2.17 3.93
C SER A 123 -2.98 1.07 4.88
N ILE A 124 -2.64 -0.18 4.59
CA ILE A 124 -2.80 -1.29 5.54
C ILE A 124 -1.57 -1.34 6.46
N VAL A 125 -1.80 -1.41 7.77
CA VAL A 125 -0.75 -1.61 8.78
C VAL A 125 -1.04 -2.89 9.56
N ASP A 126 -0.11 -3.85 9.53
CA ASP A 126 -0.17 -5.05 10.38
C ASP A 126 0.12 -4.67 11.84
N ALA A 127 -0.89 -4.80 12.70
CA ALA A 127 -0.79 -4.49 14.11
C ALA A 127 -0.18 -5.64 14.95
N ARG A 128 0.30 -6.72 14.31
CA ARG A 128 1.25 -7.66 14.95
C ARG A 128 2.64 -7.08 15.09
N SER A 129 2.95 -5.96 14.42
CA SER A 129 4.25 -5.31 14.52
C SER A 129 4.63 -4.99 15.96
N LYS A 130 5.93 -5.08 16.27
CA LYS A 130 6.48 -4.85 17.62
C LYS A 130 6.08 -3.48 18.19
N SER A 131 5.83 -2.49 17.33
CA SER A 131 5.42 -1.14 17.72
C SER A 131 4.01 -1.06 18.31
N VAL A 132 3.10 -1.97 17.92
CA VAL A 132 1.71 -1.97 18.40
C VAL A 132 1.56 -2.81 19.66
N ASN A 133 2.35 -3.89 19.79
CA ASN A 133 2.49 -4.71 21.00
C ASN A 133 1.15 -5.21 21.59
N LEU A 134 0.34 -5.88 20.77
CA LEU A 134 -0.93 -6.49 21.19
C LEU A 134 -0.79 -7.82 21.94
N GLN A 135 0.45 -8.32 22.11
CA GLN A 135 0.75 -9.57 22.85
C GLN A 135 -0.08 -10.78 22.39
N LEU A 136 -0.20 -10.99 21.08
CA LEU A 136 -0.94 -12.12 20.54
C LEU A 136 -0.09 -13.40 20.51
N PRO A 137 -0.73 -14.58 20.63
CA PRO A 137 -0.07 -15.86 20.41
C PRO A 137 0.60 -15.90 19.03
N TYR A 138 1.78 -16.52 18.96
CA TYR A 138 2.55 -16.63 17.71
C TYR A 138 1.74 -17.29 16.57
N GLY A 139 0.88 -18.26 16.90
CA GLY A 139 -0.01 -18.92 15.95
C GLY A 139 -1.28 -18.15 15.56
N TYR A 140 -1.49 -16.92 16.05
CA TYR A 140 -2.70 -16.15 15.78
C TYR A 140 -2.84 -15.77 14.30
N TYR A 141 -3.79 -16.42 13.64
CA TYR A 141 -3.82 -16.46 12.17
C TYR A 141 -4.91 -15.59 11.54
N GLY A 142 -5.43 -14.53 12.17
CA GLY A 142 -6.38 -13.71 11.38
C GLY A 142 -6.41 -12.25 11.69
N ASN A 143 -7.46 -11.58 11.22
CA ASN A 143 -7.36 -10.17 10.88
C ASN A 143 -6.95 -9.28 12.05
N ILE A 144 -5.86 -8.54 11.87
CA ILE A 144 -5.39 -7.52 12.82
C ILE A 144 -4.70 -6.36 12.08
N VAL A 145 -5.47 -5.75 11.19
CA VAL A 145 -4.98 -4.65 10.35
C VAL A 145 -5.62 -3.33 10.74
N GLY A 146 -4.82 -2.29 10.85
CA GLY A 146 -5.28 -0.90 10.90
C GLY A 146 -5.27 -0.29 9.50
N ASN A 147 -6.25 0.58 9.22
CA ASN A 147 -6.36 1.29 7.93
C ASN A 147 -6.27 2.81 8.15
N PRO A 148 -5.14 3.32 8.65
CA PRO A 148 -4.99 4.75 8.90
C PRO A 148 -5.08 5.55 7.60
N VAL A 149 -5.57 6.79 7.71
CA VAL A 149 -5.76 7.70 6.58
C VAL A 149 -4.98 8.99 6.80
N ALA A 150 -4.21 9.39 5.80
CA ALA A 150 -3.70 10.75 5.65
C ALA A 150 -4.69 11.56 4.81
N VAL A 151 -5.01 12.77 5.24
CA VAL A 151 -5.95 13.67 4.54
C VAL A 151 -5.25 15.01 4.32
N THR A 152 -5.36 15.56 3.11
CA THR A 152 -4.93 16.92 2.77
C THR A 152 -5.75 17.42 1.57
N THR A 153 -5.47 18.62 1.05
CA THR A 153 -6.08 19.12 -0.18
C THR A 153 -5.19 18.91 -1.39
N VAL A 154 -5.78 18.88 -2.59
CA VAL A 154 -5.03 18.83 -3.86
C VAL A 154 -3.95 19.91 -3.91
N ARG A 155 -4.31 21.16 -3.57
CA ARG A 155 -3.39 22.30 -3.52
C ARG A 155 -2.21 22.03 -2.59
N LYS A 156 -2.48 21.65 -1.33
CA LYS A 156 -1.42 21.40 -0.34
C LYS A 156 -0.52 20.24 -0.75
N LEU A 157 -1.07 19.16 -1.30
CA LEU A 157 -0.30 18.01 -1.76
C LEU A 157 0.66 18.37 -2.91
N ILE A 158 0.23 19.24 -3.82
CA ILE A 158 0.99 19.60 -5.03
C ILE A 158 1.99 20.73 -4.77
N GLU A 159 1.59 21.76 -4.04
CA GLU A 159 2.40 22.99 -3.88
C GLU A 159 3.45 22.88 -2.78
N ASN A 160 3.27 22.00 -1.79
CA ASN A 160 4.28 21.78 -0.76
C ASN A 160 5.42 20.86 -1.25
N PRO A 161 6.60 20.91 -0.60
CA PRO A 161 7.68 19.97 -0.84
C PRO A 161 7.25 18.51 -0.62
N LEU A 162 7.96 17.56 -1.25
CA LEU A 162 7.67 16.13 -1.10
C LEU A 162 7.74 15.67 0.37
N GLU A 163 8.60 16.30 1.17
CA GLU A 163 8.73 16.09 2.61
C GLU A 163 7.40 16.28 3.38
N TYR A 164 6.60 17.28 3.01
CA TYR A 164 5.28 17.48 3.61
C TYR A 164 4.40 16.23 3.44
N VAL A 165 4.40 15.67 2.23
CA VAL A 165 3.63 14.47 1.91
C VAL A 165 4.20 13.25 2.63
N LEU A 166 5.53 13.14 2.74
CA LEU A 166 6.20 12.07 3.50
C LEU A 166 5.81 12.08 4.97
N ASN A 167 5.83 13.26 5.59
CA ASN A 167 5.45 13.44 6.97
C ASN A 167 3.97 13.09 7.21
N LEU A 168 3.07 13.35 6.25
CA LEU A 168 1.68 12.90 6.32
C LEU A 168 1.56 11.37 6.33
N VAL A 169 2.22 10.68 5.39
CA VAL A 169 2.19 9.20 5.29
C VAL A 169 2.80 8.55 6.53
N LYS A 170 3.97 9.03 6.96
CA LYS A 170 4.67 8.54 8.16
C LYS A 170 3.83 8.71 9.43
N LYS A 171 3.26 9.90 9.65
CA LYS A 171 2.38 10.16 10.81
C LYS A 171 1.12 9.30 10.76
N SER A 172 0.51 9.14 9.58
CA SER A 172 -0.68 8.30 9.41
C SER A 172 -0.41 6.86 9.84
N LYS A 173 0.68 6.24 9.36
CA LYS A 173 1.07 4.89 9.80
C LYS A 173 1.32 4.80 11.30
N ALA A 174 2.03 5.77 11.87
CA ALA A 174 2.36 5.81 13.29
C ALA A 174 1.13 5.92 14.21
N ASN A 175 -0.02 6.37 13.68
CA ASN A 175 -1.27 6.44 14.45
C ASN A 175 -1.84 5.05 14.80
N VAL A 176 -1.41 3.99 14.10
CA VAL A 176 -1.83 2.62 14.41
C VAL A 176 -1.08 2.17 15.65
N THR A 177 -1.73 2.39 16.79
CA THR A 177 -1.27 2.01 18.14
C THR A 177 -2.19 0.94 18.73
N LYS A 178 -1.85 0.40 19.90
CA LYS A 178 -2.76 -0.47 20.66
C LYS A 178 -4.12 0.19 20.91
N GLU A 179 -4.13 1.46 21.31
CA GLU A 179 -5.37 2.20 21.54
C GLU A 179 -6.16 2.42 20.24
N TYR A 180 -5.49 2.66 19.11
CA TYR A 180 -6.16 2.74 17.80
C TYR A 180 -6.92 1.44 17.47
N MET A 181 -6.31 0.28 17.75
CA MET A 181 -6.92 -1.02 17.48
C MET A 181 -8.09 -1.32 18.42
N HIS A 182 -7.97 -1.04 19.72
CA HIS A 182 -9.10 -1.15 20.65
C HIS A 182 -10.23 -0.19 20.28
N SER A 183 -9.92 1.08 19.98
CA SER A 183 -10.91 2.06 19.55
C SER A 183 -11.58 1.67 18.22
N LEU A 184 -10.89 0.92 17.34
CA LEU A 184 -11.48 0.38 16.12
C LEU A 184 -12.48 -0.72 16.45
N ALA A 185 -12.12 -1.68 17.30
CA ALA A 185 -13.04 -2.73 17.75
C ALA A 185 -14.29 -2.14 18.41
N ASP A 186 -14.13 -1.15 19.29
CA ASP A 186 -15.23 -0.45 19.95
C ASP A 186 -16.16 0.24 18.95
N LEU A 187 -15.58 0.94 17.96
CA LEU A 187 -16.37 1.56 16.89
C LEU A 187 -17.18 0.51 16.12
N MET A 188 -16.59 -0.65 15.86
CA MET A 188 -17.26 -1.72 15.10
C MET A 188 -18.44 -2.31 15.88
N VAL A 189 -18.35 -2.39 17.21
CA VAL A 189 -19.49 -2.79 18.04
C VAL A 189 -20.57 -1.70 18.06
N ILE A 190 -20.18 -0.43 18.18
CA ILE A 190 -21.13 0.70 18.26
C ILE A 190 -21.83 0.98 16.93
N LYS A 191 -21.09 0.94 15.81
CA LYS A 191 -21.56 1.36 14.48
C LYS A 191 -21.65 0.22 13.46
N GLY A 192 -21.39 -1.02 13.86
CA GLY A 192 -21.33 -2.17 12.95
C GLY A 192 -20.05 -2.16 12.09
N ARG A 193 -20.16 -2.10 10.76
CA ARG A 193 -19.00 -2.00 9.87
C ARG A 193 -19.22 -0.84 8.89
N PRO A 194 -18.88 0.40 9.28
CA PRO A 194 -19.05 1.54 8.39
C PRO A 194 -18.19 1.39 7.14
N HIS A 195 -18.71 1.86 6.01
CA HIS A 195 -17.95 1.92 4.76
C HIS A 195 -16.86 2.98 4.85
N PHE A 196 -15.74 2.73 4.18
CA PHE A 196 -14.69 3.73 4.04
C PHE A 196 -15.11 4.86 3.12
N THR A 197 -14.62 6.06 3.40
CA THR A 197 -14.75 7.19 2.48
C THR A 197 -13.83 7.01 1.28
N THR A 198 -14.41 6.77 0.11
CA THR A 198 -13.69 6.50 -1.15
C THR A 198 -13.39 7.76 -1.97
N THR A 199 -14.03 8.88 -1.67
CA THR A 199 -13.81 10.16 -2.36
C THR A 199 -12.35 10.61 -2.23
N GLY A 200 -11.69 10.82 -3.37
CA GLY A 200 -10.28 11.23 -3.41
C GLY A 200 -9.31 10.20 -2.83
N LEU A 201 -9.75 8.95 -2.62
CA LEU A 201 -8.97 7.92 -1.94
C LEU A 201 -7.96 7.24 -2.88
N VAL A 202 -6.75 7.08 -2.36
CA VAL A 202 -5.77 6.10 -2.83
C VAL A 202 -5.55 5.09 -1.70
N PHE A 203 -5.79 3.81 -1.98
CA PHE A 203 -5.59 2.72 -1.06
C PHE A 203 -4.32 1.95 -1.43
N VAL A 204 -3.38 1.83 -0.50
CA VAL A 204 -2.08 1.18 -0.75
C VAL A 204 -1.91 -0.03 0.16
N SER A 205 -1.67 -1.19 -0.43
CA SER A 205 -1.32 -2.42 0.29
C SER A 205 0.10 -2.85 -0.06
N ASP A 206 0.96 -2.95 0.95
CA ASP A 206 2.34 -3.37 0.78
C ASP A 206 2.48 -4.88 1.05
N LEU A 207 2.77 -5.66 0.01
CA LEU A 207 2.93 -7.11 0.10
C LEU A 207 4.39 -7.53 0.35
N THR A 208 5.32 -6.58 0.44
CA THR A 208 6.77 -6.86 0.53
C THR A 208 7.17 -7.61 1.78
N HIS A 209 6.38 -7.49 2.85
CA HIS A 209 6.62 -8.11 4.13
C HIS A 209 5.61 -9.21 4.49
N ALA A 210 4.69 -9.55 3.57
CA ALA A 210 3.68 -10.57 3.84
C ALA A 210 4.27 -11.98 3.93
N GLY A 211 5.39 -12.24 3.24
CA GLY A 211 6.10 -13.53 3.29
C GLY A 211 5.67 -14.55 2.22
N PHE A 212 4.83 -14.16 1.25
CA PHE A 212 4.41 -15.02 0.14
C PHE A 212 5.59 -15.63 -0.63
N ARG A 213 6.70 -14.88 -0.78
CA ARG A 213 7.89 -15.31 -1.52
C ARG A 213 8.71 -16.41 -0.86
N ASP A 214 8.54 -16.58 0.44
CA ASP A 214 9.35 -17.52 1.20
C ASP A 214 8.69 -18.90 1.31
N VAL A 215 7.44 -19.04 0.87
CA VAL A 215 6.74 -20.32 0.82
C VAL A 215 7.42 -21.24 -0.21
N ASP A 216 7.68 -22.48 0.20
CA ASP A 216 8.35 -23.50 -0.62
C ASP A 216 7.71 -24.88 -0.38
N PHE A 217 6.89 -25.31 -1.34
CA PHE A 217 6.20 -26.60 -1.35
C PHE A 217 7.11 -27.80 -1.72
N GLY A 218 8.40 -27.58 -1.94
CA GLY A 218 9.36 -28.60 -2.40
C GLY A 218 9.87 -28.38 -3.83
N TRP A 219 9.28 -27.42 -4.57
CA TRP A 219 9.72 -27.02 -5.91
C TRP A 219 10.55 -25.74 -5.92
N GLY A 220 10.93 -25.24 -4.73
CA GLY A 220 11.64 -23.97 -4.56
C GLY A 220 10.71 -22.82 -4.21
N LYS A 221 11.34 -21.66 -3.94
CA LYS A 221 10.64 -20.44 -3.53
C LYS A 221 9.77 -19.86 -4.65
N VAL A 222 8.70 -19.19 -4.26
CA VAL A 222 7.78 -18.51 -5.17
C VAL A 222 8.52 -17.48 -6.04
N VAL A 223 8.36 -17.61 -7.37
CA VAL A 223 8.96 -16.72 -8.37
C VAL A 223 8.17 -15.40 -8.50
N TYR A 224 6.84 -15.49 -8.40
CA TYR A 224 5.93 -14.36 -8.49
C TYR A 224 4.71 -14.58 -7.60
N ASP A 225 4.31 -13.52 -6.90
CA ASP A 225 3.09 -13.42 -6.10
C ASP A 225 2.40 -12.10 -6.44
N GLY A 226 1.09 -12.01 -6.27
CA GLY A 226 0.34 -10.80 -6.55
C GLY A 226 -1.17 -11.02 -6.49
N PRO A 227 -1.98 -9.95 -6.49
CA PRO A 227 -3.43 -10.06 -6.55
C PRO A 227 -3.88 -10.74 -7.85
N ALA A 228 -4.90 -11.60 -7.76
CA ALA A 228 -5.41 -12.40 -8.87
C ALA A 228 -6.20 -11.59 -9.91
N SER A 229 -6.86 -10.51 -9.49
CA SER A 229 -7.52 -9.56 -10.38
C SER A 229 -7.02 -8.15 -10.15
N ASP A 230 -7.24 -7.30 -11.15
CA ASP A 230 -7.27 -5.85 -10.99
C ASP A 230 -8.14 -5.50 -9.80
N THR A 231 -7.48 -5.14 -8.69
CA THR A 231 -7.95 -4.25 -7.63
C THR A 231 -9.47 -4.24 -7.42
N SER A 232 -9.95 -4.83 -6.33
CA SER A 232 -11.38 -4.82 -5.92
C SER A 232 -12.04 -3.43 -5.92
N LEU A 233 -11.23 -2.36 -5.95
CA LEU A 233 -11.63 -0.99 -6.24
C LEU A 233 -10.74 -0.41 -7.38
N PRO A 234 -11.15 -0.53 -8.65
CA PRO A 234 -10.41 -0.01 -9.79
C PRO A 234 -10.17 1.49 -9.66
N GLY A 235 -8.92 1.92 -9.89
CA GLY A 235 -8.52 3.32 -9.80
C GLY A 235 -8.31 3.89 -8.39
N ILE A 236 -8.64 3.12 -7.36
CA ILE A 236 -8.46 3.49 -5.95
C ILE A 236 -7.32 2.68 -5.32
N SER A 237 -7.29 1.37 -5.54
CA SER A 237 -6.31 0.50 -4.87
C SER A 237 -5.04 0.26 -5.68
N SER A 238 -3.93 0.11 -4.97
CA SER A 238 -2.61 -0.23 -5.52
C SER A 238 -1.86 -1.16 -4.58
N PHE A 239 -1.11 -2.09 -5.15
CA PHE A 239 -0.36 -3.10 -4.43
C PHE A 239 1.13 -2.95 -4.71
N TYR A 240 1.96 -3.02 -3.67
CA TYR A 240 3.41 -3.06 -3.83
C TYR A 240 3.84 -4.51 -3.85
N ILE A 241 4.16 -4.98 -5.04
CA ILE A 241 4.45 -6.38 -5.31
C ILE A 241 5.96 -6.49 -5.48
N PRO A 242 6.68 -7.26 -4.63
CA PRO A 242 8.09 -7.54 -4.88
C PRO A 242 8.27 -8.13 -6.27
N PHE A 243 9.32 -7.72 -6.98
CA PHE A 243 9.58 -8.21 -8.34
C PHE A 243 11.08 -8.26 -8.63
N LYS A 244 11.49 -9.19 -9.50
CA LYS A 244 12.85 -9.25 -10.03
C LYS A 244 12.76 -9.10 -11.54
N ASN A 245 13.33 -8.03 -12.09
CA ASN A 245 13.24 -7.76 -13.52
C ASN A 245 14.16 -8.68 -14.36
N ALA A 246 14.07 -8.58 -15.68
CA ALA A 246 14.87 -9.40 -16.61
C ALA A 246 16.40 -9.21 -16.46
N LYS A 247 16.85 -8.07 -15.90
CA LYS A 247 18.26 -7.80 -15.59
C LYS A 247 18.68 -8.39 -14.22
N GLY A 248 17.76 -9.05 -13.53
CA GLY A 248 17.97 -9.61 -12.21
C GLY A 248 17.89 -8.60 -11.06
N GLU A 249 17.48 -7.37 -11.33
CA GLU A 249 17.37 -6.32 -10.31
C GLU A 249 16.09 -6.51 -9.49
N LYS A 250 16.23 -6.46 -8.17
CA LYS A 250 15.10 -6.54 -7.22
C LYS A 250 14.48 -5.17 -7.04
N GLY A 251 13.17 -5.08 -7.20
CA GLY A 251 12.40 -3.86 -7.02
C GLY A 251 10.95 -4.17 -6.67
N LEU A 252 10.09 -3.18 -6.89
CA LEU A 252 8.65 -3.30 -6.74
C LEU A 252 7.97 -3.12 -8.09
N VAL A 253 6.97 -3.94 -8.34
CA VAL A 253 5.98 -3.74 -9.40
C VAL A 253 4.74 -3.14 -8.75
N ILE A 254 4.28 -2.03 -9.30
CA ILE A 254 3.14 -1.26 -8.80
C ILE A 254 2.16 -1.04 -9.95
N PRO A 255 1.07 -1.82 -10.04
CA PRO A 255 0.00 -1.56 -10.99
C PRO A 255 -0.79 -0.34 -10.54
N LEU A 256 -1.10 0.53 -11.50
CA LEU A 256 -1.98 1.68 -11.34
C LEU A 256 -3.03 1.67 -12.45
N ILE A 257 -4.24 2.05 -12.10
CA ILE A 257 -5.36 2.22 -13.03
C ILE A 257 -5.80 3.68 -12.93
N LEU A 258 -5.82 4.40 -14.04
CA LEU A 258 -6.23 5.81 -14.12
C LEU A 258 -6.98 6.07 -15.42
N PRO A 259 -7.75 7.16 -15.55
CA PRO A 259 -8.27 7.58 -16.86
C PRO A 259 -7.12 7.69 -17.87
N ALA A 260 -7.32 7.21 -19.11
CA ALA A 260 -6.24 7.06 -20.09
C ALA A 260 -5.38 8.32 -20.26
N LYS A 261 -6.02 9.50 -20.36
CA LYS A 261 -5.30 10.79 -20.45
C LYS A 261 -4.46 11.11 -19.21
N ALA A 262 -4.93 10.74 -18.01
CA ALA A 262 -4.16 10.91 -16.78
C ALA A 262 -3.00 9.91 -16.73
N MET A 263 -3.20 8.68 -17.20
CA MET A 263 -2.13 7.68 -17.31
C MET A 263 -1.03 8.12 -18.29
N GLU A 264 -1.38 8.67 -19.44
CA GLU A 264 -0.42 9.22 -20.42
C GLU A 264 0.44 10.33 -19.80
N ARG A 265 -0.18 11.26 -19.06
CA ARG A 265 0.53 12.31 -18.31
C ARG A 265 1.45 11.71 -17.26
N LEU A 266 0.97 10.75 -16.47
CA LEU A 266 1.77 10.08 -15.44
C LEU A 266 3.01 9.41 -16.04
N ILE A 267 2.84 8.66 -17.13
CA ILE A 267 3.95 8.00 -17.83
C ILE A 267 4.96 9.04 -18.31
N LYS A 268 4.51 10.15 -18.88
CA LYS A 268 5.39 11.25 -19.33
C LYS A 268 6.16 11.85 -18.16
N ASP A 269 5.48 12.20 -17.07
CA ASP A 269 6.09 12.83 -15.89
C ASP A 269 7.13 11.92 -15.23
N LEU A 270 6.80 10.63 -15.06
CA LEU A 270 7.73 9.65 -14.49
C LEU A 270 8.95 9.42 -15.41
N ASN A 271 8.76 9.42 -16.73
CA ASN A 271 9.88 9.35 -17.66
C ASN A 271 10.82 10.56 -17.54
N ILE A 272 10.27 11.77 -17.36
CA ILE A 272 11.08 12.98 -17.17
C ILE A 272 11.91 12.86 -15.88
N VAL A 273 11.29 12.45 -14.78
CA VAL A 273 11.97 12.30 -13.48
C VAL A 273 13.06 11.23 -13.53
N PHE A 274 12.77 10.04 -14.09
CA PHE A 274 13.71 8.91 -14.05
C PHE A 274 14.72 8.87 -15.20
N LYS A 275 14.47 9.55 -16.33
CA LYS A 275 15.44 9.66 -17.43
C LYS A 275 16.28 10.93 -17.37
N GLY A 276 15.74 12.02 -16.81
CA GLY A 276 16.44 13.31 -16.70
C GLY A 276 17.71 13.27 -15.84
N ASN A 277 17.80 12.31 -14.89
CA ASN A 277 18.98 12.12 -14.03
C ASN A 277 20.03 11.14 -14.61
N ASN A 278 19.80 10.56 -15.79
CA ASN A 278 20.72 9.61 -16.43
C ASN A 278 21.62 10.24 -17.50
N ASN A 279 21.86 11.55 -17.49
CA ASN A 279 22.78 12.21 -18.42
C ASN A 279 24.26 11.94 -18.07
N GLN A 280 24.68 10.68 -18.20
CA GLN A 280 25.97 10.31 -18.77
C GLN A 280 25.69 9.64 -20.13
N PRO A 281 26.44 9.97 -21.19
CA PRO A 281 26.08 9.59 -22.54
C PRO A 281 26.34 8.10 -22.74
N THR A 282 25.28 7.29 -22.76
CA THR A 282 25.32 5.98 -23.39
C THR A 282 24.31 5.95 -24.53
N LYS A 283 24.87 5.74 -25.72
CA LYS A 283 24.14 5.68 -26.99
C LYS A 283 23.07 4.58 -26.93
N GLY A 284 21.84 4.96 -27.27
CA GLY A 284 20.83 4.13 -27.93
C GLY A 284 20.37 2.87 -27.21
N ASN A 285 19.23 2.94 -26.51
CA ASN A 285 18.09 2.05 -26.77
C ASN A 285 16.83 2.53 -26.03
N PRO A 286 15.66 2.61 -26.68
CA PRO A 286 14.39 2.76 -25.98
C PRO A 286 13.98 1.39 -25.44
N MET A 287 13.61 1.30 -24.17
CA MET A 287 12.52 0.43 -23.67
C MET A 287 12.52 0.54 -22.14
N LEU A 288 11.60 1.36 -21.63
CA LEU A 288 11.01 1.09 -20.32
C LEU A 288 10.29 -0.26 -20.52
N GLY A 289 10.77 -1.32 -19.88
CA GLY A 289 10.27 -2.69 -20.13
C GLY A 289 8.77 -2.78 -19.97
N THR A 290 8.06 -2.85 -21.09
CA THR A 290 6.63 -3.10 -21.14
C THR A 290 6.44 -4.59 -20.82
N ILE A 291 6.03 -4.91 -19.59
CA ILE A 291 5.50 -6.24 -19.31
C ILE A 291 4.05 -6.20 -19.76
N LYS A 292 3.79 -6.60 -21.02
CA LYS A 292 2.44 -6.94 -21.44
C LYS A 292 2.03 -8.19 -20.67
N SER A 293 1.03 -8.08 -19.81
CA SER A 293 0.27 -9.23 -19.33
C SER A 293 -0.43 -9.84 -20.56
N SER A 294 0.04 -10.97 -21.07
CA SER A 294 -0.83 -11.79 -21.91
C SER A 294 -1.84 -12.49 -21.00
N MET A 295 -3.10 -12.46 -21.42
CA MET A 295 -4.18 -13.31 -20.88
C MET A 295 -3.77 -14.78 -20.81
#